data_AF-A0AAN8JZY7-F1
#
_entry.id   AF-A0AAN8JZY7-F1
#
_cell.length_a   1.000
_cell.length_b   1.000
_cell.length_c   1.000
_cell.angle_alpha   90.00
_cell.angle_beta   90.00
_cell.angle_gamma   90.00
#
_symmetry.space_group_name_H-M   'P 1'
#
loop_
_entity.id
_entity.type
_entity.pdbx_description
1 polymer ?
#
loop_
_entity_poly.entity_id
_entity_poly.type
_entity_poly.pdbx_seq_one_letter_code
_entity_poly.pdbx_strand_id
1 'polypeptide(L)'
;MYNASIEIFMYISEIQSYTVVFSVLGFMSHKTGSLVEDIVNTVPGLAFITYPEALSRLPLPQLWAVLFFLMLLFVSIDSMFVSVEVVITTLTDLIPNLTSKTRLMVTASTCFLMCLSGNILTGFVSQFETQTSDFANQIHI
;
A
#
# COMPACT_ATOMS: atom_id res chain seq x y z
N MET A 1 -22.23 3.27 22.06
CA MET A 1 -21.51 4.48 22.50
C MET A 1 -20.00 4.28 22.51
N TYR A 2 -19.44 3.17 23.02
CA TYR A 2 -17.99 2.91 22.97
C TYR A 2 -17.38 2.80 21.55
N ASN A 3 -18.08 2.21 20.58
CA ASN A 3 -17.57 2.11 19.20
C ASN A 3 -17.23 3.47 18.58
N ALA A 4 -18.14 4.45 18.70
CA ALA A 4 -17.90 5.79 18.15
C ALA A 4 -16.72 6.49 18.84
N SER A 5 -16.53 6.28 20.14
CA SER A 5 -15.37 6.81 20.87
C SER A 5 -14.05 6.15 20.45
N ILE A 6 -14.06 4.86 20.13
CA ILE A 6 -12.87 4.12 19.66
C ILE A 6 -12.50 4.55 18.24
N GLU A 7 -13.46 4.69 17.34
CA GLU A 7 -13.19 5.13 15.97
C GLU A 7 -12.62 6.55 15.91
N ILE A 8 -13.17 7.47 16.72
CA ILE A 8 -12.64 8.85 16.81
C ILE A 8 -11.19 8.84 17.32
N PHE A 9 -10.85 7.99 18.29
CA PHE A 9 -9.49 7.87 18.80
C PHE A 9 -8.52 7.32 17.74
N MET A 10 -8.92 6.29 16.99
CA MET A 10 -8.11 5.72 15.92
C MET A 10 -7.87 6.73 14.80
N TYR A 11 -8.89 7.47 14.40
CA TYR A 11 -8.79 8.50 13.36
C TYR A 11 -7.81 9.63 13.74
N ILE A 12 -7.83 10.05 15.02
CA ILE A 12 -6.88 11.07 15.51
C ILE A 12 -5.44 10.55 15.48
N SER A 13 -5.21 9.28 15.86
CA SER A 13 -3.88 8.67 15.86
C SER A 13 -3.28 8.54 14.45
N GLU A 14 -4.11 8.26 13.44
CA GLU A 14 -3.68 8.21 12.05
C GLU A 14 -3.28 9.59 11.53
N ILE A 15 -4.12 10.61 11.75
CA ILE A 15 -3.84 11.98 11.31
C ILE A 15 -2.48 12.47 11.88
N GLN A 16 -2.17 12.11 13.13
CA GLN A 16 -0.87 12.42 13.73
C GLN A 16 0.28 11.72 13.00
N SER A 17 0.13 10.43 12.69
CA SER A 17 1.12 9.65 11.95
C SER A 17 1.37 10.24 10.55
N TYR A 18 0.31 10.55 9.81
CA TYR A 18 0.40 11.18 8.49
C TYR A 18 1.04 12.57 8.53
N THR A 19 0.75 13.38 9.54
CA THR A 19 1.34 14.72 9.69
C THR A 19 2.85 14.63 9.89
N VAL A 20 3.32 13.69 10.71
CA VAL A 20 4.76 13.48 10.95
C VAL A 20 5.46 13.01 9.66
N VAL A 21 4.86 12.06 8.95
CA VAL A 21 5.41 11.55 7.68
C VAL A 21 5.47 12.65 6.62
N PHE A 22 4.39 13.43 6.45
CA PHE A 22 4.35 14.52 5.49
C PHE A 22 5.24 15.71 5.86
N SER A 23 5.45 16.03 7.15
CA SER A 23 6.39 17.10 7.54
C SER A 23 7.83 16.72 7.21
N VAL A 24 8.17 15.45 7.41
CA VAL A 24 9.48 14.88 7.08
C VAL A 24 9.67 14.88 5.55
N LEU A 25 8.65 14.48 4.77
CA LEU A 25 8.68 14.58 3.31
C LEU A 25 8.82 16.02 2.79
N GLY A 26 8.04 16.96 3.35
CA GLY A 26 8.03 18.37 2.96
C GLY A 26 9.34 19.08 3.26
N PHE A 27 9.98 18.75 4.40
CA PHE A 27 11.32 19.24 4.72
C PHE A 27 12.37 18.79 3.70
N MET A 28 12.25 17.57 3.16
CA MET A 28 13.18 17.06 2.15
C MET A 28 12.90 17.62 0.76
N SER A 29 11.63 17.79 0.37
CA SER A 29 11.24 18.50 -0.85
C SER A 29 11.87 19.90 -0.93
N HIS A 30 11.86 20.63 0.18
CA HIS A 30 12.42 21.97 0.25
C HIS A 30 13.96 22.00 0.12
N LYS A 31 14.66 20.91 0.47
CA LYS A 31 16.12 20.81 0.35
C LYS A 31 16.58 20.25 -0.99
N THR A 32 15.81 19.39 -1.63
CA THR A 32 16.15 18.74 -2.91
C THR A 32 15.72 19.55 -4.13
N GLY A 33 14.78 20.50 -3.97
CA GLY A 33 14.37 21.41 -5.06
C GLY A 33 13.60 20.74 -6.20
N SER A 34 13.25 19.45 -6.06
CA SER A 34 12.40 18.71 -6.99
C SER A 34 10.94 18.82 -6.58
N LEU A 35 10.06 19.12 -7.54
CA LEU A 35 8.61 19.10 -7.35
C LEU A 35 8.14 17.68 -7.04
N VAL A 36 7.41 17.51 -5.94
CA VAL A 36 6.73 16.25 -5.58
C VAL A 36 5.84 15.77 -6.74
N GLU A 37 5.34 16.71 -7.54
CA GLU A 37 4.46 16.50 -8.69
C GLU A 37 5.13 15.71 -9.86
N ASP A 38 6.43 15.92 -10.14
CA ASP A 38 7.13 15.20 -11.20
C ASP A 38 7.35 13.71 -10.88
N ILE A 39 7.33 13.34 -9.60
CA ILE A 39 7.55 11.97 -9.12
C ILE A 39 6.24 11.17 -9.10
N VAL A 40 5.09 11.84 -9.07
CA VAL A 40 3.76 11.20 -8.91
C VAL A 40 3.12 10.82 -10.25
N ASN A 41 3.61 11.37 -11.37
CA ASN A 41 3.01 11.17 -12.69
C ASN A 41 3.25 9.79 -13.34
N THR A 42 3.87 8.82 -12.66
CA THR A 42 4.10 7.48 -13.21
C THR A 42 3.96 6.40 -12.14
N VAL A 43 2.96 5.51 -12.32
CA VAL A 43 2.08 5.02 -11.23
C VAL A 43 2.62 3.87 -10.34
N PRO A 44 3.49 2.93 -10.78
CA PRO A 44 4.14 2.02 -9.81
C PRO A 44 5.66 1.87 -9.96
N GLY A 45 6.19 1.79 -11.19
CA GLY A 45 7.61 1.53 -11.44
C GLY A 45 8.54 2.72 -11.18
N LEU A 46 8.04 3.94 -11.39
CA LEU A 46 8.80 5.16 -11.14
C LEU A 46 8.89 5.45 -9.63
N ALA A 47 7.90 5.03 -8.85
CA ALA A 47 7.92 5.23 -7.41
C ALA A 47 8.99 4.37 -6.70
N PHE A 48 9.35 3.19 -7.21
CA PHE A 48 10.39 2.34 -6.63
C PHE A 48 11.81 2.60 -7.17
N ILE A 49 11.95 3.46 -8.19
CA ILE A 49 13.24 3.80 -8.79
C ILE A 49 13.58 5.27 -8.50
N THR A 50 12.67 6.18 -8.84
CA THR A 50 12.90 7.63 -8.74
C THR A 50 12.80 8.15 -7.30
N TYR A 51 11.93 7.60 -6.44
CA TYR A 51 11.94 8.00 -5.01
C TYR A 51 13.23 7.58 -4.30
N PRO A 52 13.69 6.31 -4.36
CA PRO A 52 14.96 5.94 -3.72
C PRO A 52 16.15 6.71 -4.30
N GLU A 53 16.15 7.00 -5.60
CA GLU A 53 17.18 7.82 -6.25
C GLU A 53 17.17 9.27 -5.74
N ALA A 54 16.00 9.89 -5.58
CA ALA A 54 15.87 11.23 -4.97
C ALA A 54 16.28 11.24 -3.49
N LEU A 55 15.90 10.21 -2.73
CA LEU A 55 16.25 10.05 -1.31
C LEU A 55 17.76 9.79 -1.11
N SER A 56 18.42 9.19 -2.09
CA SER A 56 19.87 8.91 -2.05
C SER A 56 20.74 10.17 -2.06
N ARG A 57 20.21 11.30 -2.56
CA ARG A 57 20.91 12.59 -2.61
C ARG A 57 20.83 13.40 -1.32
N LEU A 58 20.12 12.88 -0.31
CA LEU A 58 19.93 13.52 0.98
C LEU A 58 21.08 13.18 1.92
N PRO A 59 21.46 14.09 2.85
CA PRO A 59 22.41 13.73 3.90
C PRO A 59 21.81 12.60 4.75
N LEU A 60 22.57 11.52 4.94
CA LEU A 60 22.16 10.25 5.60
C LEU A 60 21.13 9.41 4.80
N PRO A 61 21.43 9.01 3.55
CA PRO A 61 20.47 8.38 2.63
C PRO A 61 19.88 7.06 3.15
N GLN A 62 20.61 6.34 4.00
CA GLN A 62 20.14 5.06 4.58
C GLN A 62 18.89 5.26 5.45
N LEU A 63 18.86 6.32 6.27
CA LEU A 63 17.75 6.58 7.19
C LEU A 63 16.48 6.96 6.41
N TRP A 64 16.64 7.77 5.38
CA TRP A 64 15.55 8.23 4.51
C TRP A 64 14.96 7.10 3.66
N ALA A 65 15.80 6.22 3.13
CA ALA A 65 15.35 5.04 2.40
C ALA A 65 14.55 4.08 3.31
N VAL A 66 15.04 3.81 4.52
CA VAL A 66 14.33 2.96 5.50
C VAL A 66 12.98 3.56 5.86
N LEU A 67 12.89 4.87 6.10
CA LEU A 67 11.62 5.55 6.42
C LEU A 67 10.61 5.49 5.27
N PHE A 68 11.07 5.62 4.02
CA PHE A 68 10.21 5.51 2.84
C PHE A 68 9.62 4.11 2.68
N PHE A 69 10.45 3.07 2.78
CA PHE A 69 9.96 1.70 2.72
C PHE A 69 9.09 1.33 3.93
N LEU A 70 9.43 1.84 5.11
CA LEU A 70 8.63 1.64 6.33
C LEU A 70 7.24 2.30 6.20
N MET A 71 7.16 3.49 5.59
CA MET A 71 5.88 4.14 5.28
C MET A 71 5.04 3.28 4.34
N LEU A 72 5.61 2.83 3.21
CA LEU A 72 4.89 1.97 2.25
C LEU A 72 4.44 0.66 2.89
N LEU A 73 5.25 0.10 3.80
CA LEU A 73 4.93 -1.11 4.54
C LEU A 73 3.78 -0.89 5.52
N PHE A 74 3.76 0.20 6.29
CA PHE A 74 2.66 0.50 7.20
C PHE A 74 1.35 0.75 6.45
N VAL A 75 1.38 1.49 5.34
CA VAL A 75 0.19 1.70 4.48
C VAL A 75 -0.33 0.37 3.92
N SER A 76 0.56 -0.53 3.52
CA SER A 76 0.18 -1.84 2.99
C SER A 76 -0.42 -2.76 4.05
N ILE A 77 0.17 -2.78 5.26
CA ILE A 77 -0.32 -3.61 6.38
C ILE A 77 -1.66 -3.09 6.90
N ASP A 78 -1.82 -1.78 7.02
CA ASP A 78 -3.05 -1.15 7.50
C ASP A 78 -4.26 -1.53 6.61
N SER A 79 -4.09 -1.40 5.29
CA SER A 79 -5.10 -1.83 4.31
C SER A 79 -5.44 -3.32 4.40
N MET A 80 -4.45 -4.18 4.71
CA MET A 80 -4.69 -5.62 4.89
C MET A 80 -5.56 -5.89 6.12
N PHE A 81 -5.37 -5.16 7.22
CA PHE A 81 -6.19 -5.29 8.43
C PHE A 81 -7.63 -4.89 8.18
N VAL A 82 -7.85 -3.73 7.55
CA VAL A 82 -9.20 -3.27 7.19
C VAL A 82 -9.91 -4.27 6.28
N SER A 83 -9.19 -4.81 5.28
CA SER A 83 -9.74 -5.82 4.37
C SER A 83 -10.20 -7.08 5.10
N VAL A 84 -9.40 -7.59 6.04
CA VAL A 84 -9.75 -8.77 6.83
C VAL A 84 -10.92 -8.47 7.77
N GLU A 85 -10.94 -7.30 8.40
CA GLU A 85 -12.03 -6.88 9.29
C GLU A 85 -13.36 -6.72 8.57
N VAL A 86 -13.37 -6.15 7.37
CA VAL A 86 -14.57 -6.05 6.52
C VAL A 86 -15.12 -7.43 6.16
N VAL A 87 -14.25 -8.38 5.80
CA VAL A 87 -14.69 -9.74 5.46
C VAL A 87 -15.23 -10.49 6.69
N ILE A 88 -14.58 -10.36 7.85
CA ILE A 88 -15.08 -10.96 9.09
C ILE A 88 -16.44 -10.37 9.49
N THR A 89 -16.59 -9.04 9.37
CA THR A 89 -17.83 -8.34 9.70
C THR A 89 -18.97 -8.78 8.79
N THR A 90 -18.76 -8.73 7.46
CA THR A 90 -19.79 -9.16 6.48
C THR A 90 -20.20 -10.62 6.63
N LEU A 91 -19.27 -11.52 6.98
CA LEU A 91 -19.63 -12.91 7.22
C LEU A 91 -20.38 -13.11 8.54
N THR A 92 -20.00 -12.38 9.58
CA THR A 92 -20.69 -12.41 10.88
C THR A 92 -22.12 -11.89 10.77
N ASP A 93 -22.35 -10.90 9.91
CA ASP A 93 -23.70 -10.40 9.59
C ASP A 93 -24.54 -11.43 8.82
N LEU A 94 -23.92 -12.28 7.98
CA LEU A 94 -24.64 -13.29 7.19
C LEU A 94 -24.95 -14.57 7.98
N ILE A 95 -24.10 -14.94 8.96
CA ILE A 95 -24.25 -16.18 9.74
C ILE A 95 -24.19 -15.84 11.24
N PRO A 96 -25.33 -15.64 11.92
CA PRO A 96 -25.38 -15.20 13.32
C PRO A 96 -24.90 -16.24 14.36
N ASN A 97 -24.50 -17.45 13.93
CA ASN A 97 -24.12 -18.58 14.80
C ASN A 97 -22.66 -19.04 14.60
N LEU A 98 -21.76 -18.11 14.24
CA LEU A 98 -20.35 -18.42 14.04
C LEU A 98 -19.59 -18.59 15.35
N THR A 99 -19.02 -19.78 15.55
CA THR A 99 -18.15 -20.10 16.68
C THR A 99 -16.73 -19.56 16.45
N SER A 100 -15.98 -19.29 17.52
CA SER A 100 -14.61 -18.71 17.47
C SER A 100 -13.64 -19.51 16.57
N LYS A 101 -13.79 -20.84 16.49
CA LYS A 101 -13.02 -21.69 15.56
C LYS A 101 -13.34 -21.43 14.08
N THR A 102 -14.60 -21.16 13.76
CA THR A 102 -15.04 -20.88 12.39
C THR A 102 -14.55 -19.52 11.93
N ARG A 103 -14.46 -18.52 12.82
CA ARG A 103 -13.84 -17.22 12.52
C ARG A 103 -12.39 -17.37 12.04
N LEU A 104 -11.60 -18.22 12.70
CA LEU A 104 -10.21 -18.49 12.30
C LEU A 104 -10.13 -19.17 10.92
N MET A 105 -11.00 -20.16 10.65
CA MET A 105 -11.07 -20.82 9.34
C MET A 105 -11.51 -19.86 8.22
N VAL A 106 -12.41 -18.94 8.51
CA VAL A 106 -12.88 -17.92 7.56
C VAL A 106 -11.76 -16.96 7.22
N THR A 107 -11.07 -16.41 8.22
CA THR A 107 -9.93 -15.52 7.97
C THR A 107 -8.85 -16.21 7.14
N ALA A 108 -8.57 -17.49 7.42
CA ALA A 108 -7.63 -18.29 6.64
C ALA A 108 -8.11 -18.51 5.19
N SER A 109 -9.40 -18.79 4.97
CA SER A 109 -9.94 -18.99 3.62
C SER A 109 -9.94 -17.70 2.81
N THR A 110 -10.32 -16.57 3.41
CA THR A 110 -10.25 -15.24 2.79
C THR A 110 -8.83 -14.88 2.40
N CYS A 111 -7.85 -15.10 3.28
CA CYS A 111 -6.45 -14.85 2.98
C CYS A 111 -5.97 -15.73 1.80
N PHE A 112 -6.37 -17.00 1.76
CA PHE A 112 -6.08 -17.89 0.63
C PHE A 112 -6.69 -17.41 -0.69
N LEU A 113 -7.95 -16.98 -0.69
CA LEU A 113 -8.63 -16.48 -1.88
C LEU A 113 -8.01 -15.17 -2.39
N MET A 114 -7.67 -14.26 -1.47
CA MET A 114 -7.04 -12.98 -1.79
C MET A 114 -5.63 -13.21 -2.37
N CYS A 115 -4.84 -14.09 -1.76
CA CYS A 115 -3.54 -14.52 -2.31
C CYS A 115 -3.68 -15.16 -3.69
N LEU A 116 -4.66 -16.03 -3.92
CA LEU A 116 -4.88 -16.64 -5.24
C LEU A 116 -5.22 -15.58 -6.30
N SER A 117 -6.13 -14.66 -5.97
CA SER A 117 -6.55 -13.59 -6.88
C SER A 117 -5.41 -12.64 -7.24
N GLY A 118 -4.54 -12.33 -6.28
CA GLY A 118 -3.34 -11.52 -6.50
C GLY A 118 -2.39 -12.16 -7.51
N ASN A 119 -2.10 -13.46 -7.36
CA ASN A 119 -1.22 -14.20 -8.27
C ASN A 119 -1.77 -14.29 -9.71
N ILE A 120 -3.10 -14.39 -9.86
CA ILE A 120 -3.74 -14.42 -11.18
C ILE A 120 -3.64 -13.03 -11.85
N LEU A 121 -3.85 -11.96 -11.09
CA LEU A 121 -3.77 -10.59 -11.60
C LEU A 121 -2.34 -10.23 -12.05
N THR A 122 -1.31 -10.61 -11.30
CA THR A 122 0.09 -10.39 -11.71
C THR A 122 0.46 -11.18 -12.95
N GLY A 123 0.01 -12.42 -13.07
CA GLY A 123 0.19 -13.21 -14.29
C GLY A 123 -0.43 -12.52 -15.52
N PHE A 124 -1.65 -12.00 -15.38
CA PHE A 124 -2.33 -11.29 -16.46
C PHE A 124 -1.63 -9.95 -16.83
N VAL A 125 -1.21 -9.18 -15.82
CA VAL A 125 -0.44 -7.93 -16.03
C VAL A 125 0.88 -8.20 -16.74
N SER A 126 1.62 -9.24 -16.35
CA SER A 126 2.89 -9.60 -16.99
C SER A 126 2.72 -10.02 -18.46
N GLN A 127 1.59 -10.65 -18.82
CA GLN A 127 1.26 -10.92 -20.22
C GLN A 127 0.94 -9.65 -21.02
N PHE A 128 0.29 -8.67 -20.40
CA PHE A 128 -0.04 -7.41 -21.05
C PHE A 128 1.22 -6.59 -21.36
N GLU A 129 2.19 -6.56 -20.45
CA GLU A 129 3.45 -5.83 -20.62
C GLU A 129 4.34 -6.45 -21.70
N THR A 130 4.41 -7.79 -21.77
CA THR A 130 5.14 -8.50 -22.85
C THR A 130 4.53 -8.25 -24.23
N GLN A 131 3.20 -8.26 -24.32
CA GLN A 131 2.51 -7.99 -25.58
C GLN A 131 2.71 -6.53 -26.05
N THR A 132 2.77 -5.58 -25.11
CA THR A 132 3.08 -4.17 -25.43
C THR A 132 4.52 -3.99 -25.91
N SER A 133 5.48 -4.73 -25.33
CA SER A 133 6.88 -4.71 -25.79
C SER A 133 7.09 -5.36 -27.15
N ASP A 134 6.34 -6.42 -27.48
CA ASP A 134 6.38 -7.06 -28.80
C ASP A 134 5.80 -6.15 -29.89
N PHE A 135 4.71 -5.42 -29.61
CA PHE A 135 4.19 -4.40 -30.54
C PHE A 135 5.16 -3.21 -30.71
N ALA A 136 5.81 -2.75 -29.64
CA ALA A 136 6.80 -1.67 -29.72
C ALA A 136 8.05 -2.07 -30.53
N ASN A 137 8.51 -3.32 -30.40
CA ASN A 137 9.67 -3.83 -31.14
C ASN A 137 9.37 -4.09 -32.63
N GLN A 138 8.10 -4.35 -32.99
CA GLN A 138 7.65 -4.47 -34.40
C GLN A 138 7.51 -3.12 -35.12
N ILE A 139 7.38 -2.00 -34.37
CA ILE A 139 7.29 -0.64 -34.93
C ILE A 139 8.68 -0.02 -35.15
N HIS A 140 9.76 -0.63 -34.63
CA HIS A 140 11.15 -0.19 -34.84
C HIS A 140 11.83 -0.89 -36.06
N ILE A 141 11.07 -1.10 -37.14
CA ILE A 141 11.60 -1.13 -38.51
C ILE A 141 11.51 0.30 -39.07
#